data_AF-A0A2I0QHD1-F1
#
_entry.id   AF-A0A2I0QHD1-F1
#
_cell.length_a   1.000
_cell.length_b   1.000
_cell.length_c   1.000
_cell.angle_alpha   90.00
_cell.angle_beta   90.00
_cell.angle_gamma   90.00
#
_symmetry.space_group_name_H-M   'P 1'
#
loop_
_entity.id
_entity.type
_entity.pdbx_description
1 polymer ?
#
loop_
_entity_poly.entity_id
_entity_poly.type
_entity_poly.pdbx_seq_one_letter_code
_entity_poly.pdbx_strand_id
1 'polypeptide(L)'
;MNNDYKSALSALAVIRNSEKTGKIKKIDGKIVLAEVENLQKKAYNVAVENLISEGKNAIKKKDHTTALANCNLTGIYATKLNITVDEVENLRKDAYKIACQSKINEAKELLNKGDADGYAALNVATSYAKKANIPVPEEIEKLKPKAHEVFANYKFNAAKETLESDPSDSVVAILLTEKHAKLVNVKLPADFESVKNKAYTNGINAKIKDAEEALKTNDYEGAIGPLSVAKSYAEKIKVTVPEKVAEIRKKAYAIGANAKIADVTQALADKDYGAAVGGCNVIDLFAGRAEIKPPKELADLRLQSYKLAAEEKLK
;
A
#
# COMPACT_ATOMS: atom_id res chain seq x y z
N MET A 1 15.04 -31.06 39.09
CA MET A 1 15.08 -31.26 37.63
C MET A 1 15.00 -29.88 36.99
N ASN A 2 15.97 -29.54 36.16
CA ASN A 2 16.03 -28.24 35.49
C ASN A 2 14.88 -28.20 34.47
N ASN A 3 13.80 -27.47 34.76
CA ASN A 3 12.57 -27.38 33.96
C ASN A 3 12.81 -26.54 32.69
N ASP A 4 13.73 -26.96 31.83
CA ASP A 4 13.93 -26.35 30.53
C ASP A 4 12.82 -26.81 29.58
N TYR A 5 11.79 -25.99 29.47
CA TYR A 5 10.66 -26.22 28.58
C TYR A 5 11.09 -26.34 27.11
N LYS A 6 12.23 -25.76 26.70
CA LYS A 6 12.77 -25.88 25.33
C LYS A 6 13.24 -27.30 25.05
N SER A 7 13.92 -27.91 26.02
CA SER A 7 14.29 -29.33 25.96
C SER A 7 13.06 -30.24 25.94
N ALA A 8 12.03 -29.95 26.75
CA ALA A 8 10.78 -30.71 26.76
C ALA A 8 9.99 -30.60 25.44
N LEU A 9 9.89 -29.39 24.87
CA LEU A 9 9.25 -29.14 23.58
C LEU A 9 10.01 -29.76 22.40
N SER A 10 11.35 -29.76 22.46
CA SER A 10 12.20 -30.40 21.45
C SER A 10 12.05 -31.91 21.47
N ALA A 11 12.03 -32.53 22.66
CA ALA A 11 11.78 -33.97 22.81
C ALA A 11 10.39 -34.38 22.27
N LEU A 12 9.36 -33.56 22.52
CA LEU A 12 8.01 -33.79 21.99
C LEU A 12 7.94 -33.65 20.46
N ALA A 13 8.69 -32.71 19.86
CA ALA A 13 8.77 -32.56 18.41
C ALA A 13 9.38 -33.79 17.74
N VAL A 14 10.40 -34.39 18.36
CA VAL A 14 11.01 -35.65 17.91
C VAL A 14 9.99 -36.81 17.97
N ILE A 15 9.27 -36.96 19.08
CA ILE A 15 8.26 -38.01 19.26
C ILE A 15 7.13 -37.90 18.20
N ARG A 16 6.61 -36.70 17.94
CA ARG A 16 5.59 -36.48 16.89
C ARG A 16 6.08 -36.82 15.48
N ASN A 17 7.34 -36.51 15.17
CA ASN A 17 7.92 -36.86 13.87
C ASN A 17 8.12 -38.38 13.74
N SER A 18 8.44 -39.08 14.82
CA SER A 18 8.50 -40.54 14.85
C SER A 18 7.12 -41.20 14.67
N GLU A 19 6.05 -40.56 15.16
CA GLU A 19 4.67 -41.01 14.97
C GLU A 19 4.19 -40.85 13.52
N LYS A 20 4.45 -39.69 12.90
CA LYS A 20 4.15 -39.44 11.47
C LYS A 20 4.92 -40.36 10.50
N THR A 21 6.06 -40.90 10.93
CA THR A 21 6.93 -41.78 10.12
C THR A 21 6.72 -43.27 10.42
N GLY A 22 5.67 -43.62 11.19
CA GLY A 22 5.24 -45.01 11.42
C GLY A 22 6.16 -45.83 12.34
N LYS A 23 7.04 -45.19 13.12
CA LYS A 23 8.05 -45.87 13.96
C LYS A 23 7.74 -45.91 15.46
N ILE A 24 6.47 -45.84 15.87
CA ILE A 24 6.09 -46.03 17.27
C ILE A 24 5.23 -47.30 17.40
N LYS A 25 5.81 -48.34 18.02
CA LYS A 25 5.13 -49.60 18.32
C LYS A 25 3.99 -49.37 19.32
N LYS A 26 2.83 -49.98 19.08
CA LYS A 26 1.85 -50.28 20.13
C LYS A 26 2.55 -51.11 21.20
N ILE A 27 2.73 -50.58 22.40
CA ILE A 27 2.95 -51.37 23.61
C ILE A 27 1.55 -51.47 24.25
N ASP A 28 1.02 -52.69 24.34
CA ASP A 28 -0.25 -53.05 25.01
C ASP A 28 -1.49 -52.24 24.62
N GLY A 29 -1.64 -51.99 23.32
CA GLY A 29 -2.96 -51.75 22.72
C GLY A 29 -3.64 -50.40 22.97
N LYS A 30 -3.33 -49.61 24.01
CA LYS A 30 -4.09 -48.37 24.30
C LYS A 30 -3.42 -47.20 25.07
N ILE A 31 -2.13 -47.22 25.44
CA ILE A 31 -1.59 -46.21 26.39
C ILE A 31 -0.21 -45.67 25.96
N VAL A 32 -0.13 -44.94 24.85
CA VAL A 32 1.07 -44.13 24.49
C VAL A 32 0.64 -42.75 24.02
N LEU A 33 -0.39 -42.69 23.16
CA LEU A 33 -0.94 -41.43 22.67
C LEU A 33 -1.44 -40.52 23.81
N ALA A 34 -2.20 -41.08 24.76
CA ALA A 34 -2.72 -40.32 25.91
C ALA A 34 -1.61 -39.82 26.86
N GLU A 35 -0.54 -40.61 27.03
CA GLU A 35 0.62 -40.20 27.83
C GLU A 35 1.44 -39.10 27.13
N VAL A 36 1.64 -39.22 25.82
CA VAL A 36 2.28 -38.19 24.99
C VAL A 36 1.47 -36.90 25.00
N GLU A 37 0.14 -36.98 24.87
CA GLU A 37 -0.76 -35.83 24.98
C GLU A 37 -0.69 -35.18 26.37
N ASN A 38 -0.62 -35.97 27.43
CA ASN A 38 -0.50 -35.46 28.81
C ASN A 38 0.87 -34.77 29.02
N LEU A 39 1.95 -35.38 28.54
CA LEU A 39 3.29 -34.78 28.56
C LEU A 39 3.33 -33.48 27.75
N GLN A 40 2.65 -33.44 26.60
CA GLN A 40 2.56 -32.27 25.76
C GLN A 40 1.81 -31.13 26.46
N LYS A 41 0.68 -31.42 27.10
CA LYS A 41 -0.05 -30.43 27.92
C LYS A 41 0.81 -29.91 29.07
N LYS A 42 1.52 -30.78 29.79
CA LYS A 42 2.45 -30.38 30.86
C LYS A 42 3.57 -29.48 30.33
N ALA A 43 4.17 -29.83 29.19
CA ALA A 43 5.23 -29.03 28.59
C ALA A 43 4.73 -27.64 28.17
N TYR A 44 3.52 -27.54 27.60
CA TYR A 44 2.91 -26.25 27.28
C TYR A 44 2.59 -25.43 28.53
N ASN A 45 2.11 -26.04 29.62
CA ASN A 45 1.88 -25.32 30.88
C ASN A 45 3.18 -24.73 31.44
N VAL A 46 4.26 -25.53 31.51
CA VAL A 46 5.58 -25.07 31.96
C VAL A 46 6.13 -23.98 31.03
N ALA A 47 5.93 -24.12 29.72
CA ALA A 47 6.34 -23.10 28.75
C ALA A 47 5.61 -21.77 28.97
N VAL A 48 4.29 -21.80 29.20
CA VAL A 48 3.48 -20.61 29.50
C VAL A 48 4.01 -19.89 30.75
N GLU A 49 4.23 -20.61 31.85
CA GLU A 49 4.75 -20.05 33.10
C GLU A 49 6.14 -19.42 32.92
N ASN A 50 7.05 -20.14 32.26
CA ASN A 50 8.41 -19.67 32.01
C ASN A 50 8.42 -18.43 31.11
N LEU A 51 7.65 -18.41 30.03
CA LEU A 51 7.59 -17.26 29.10
C LEU A 51 7.02 -16.01 29.77
N ILE A 52 6.03 -16.16 30.66
CA ILE A 52 5.50 -15.04 31.47
C ILE A 52 6.60 -14.49 32.39
N SER A 53 7.34 -15.36 33.08
CA SER A 53 8.45 -14.96 33.96
C SER A 53 9.57 -14.28 33.19
N GLU A 54 9.99 -14.86 32.06
CA GLU A 54 10.98 -14.26 31.17
C GLU A 54 10.50 -12.92 30.61
N GLY A 55 9.22 -12.81 30.23
CA GLY A 55 8.60 -11.57 29.79
C GLY A 55 8.65 -10.48 30.87
N LYS A 56 8.26 -10.79 32.11
CA LYS A 56 8.39 -9.88 33.26
C LYS A 56 9.83 -9.42 33.48
N ASN A 57 10.79 -10.32 33.35
CA ASN A 57 12.21 -9.99 33.49
C ASN A 57 12.70 -9.10 32.34
N ALA A 58 12.23 -9.32 31.11
CA ALA A 58 12.53 -8.48 29.96
C ALA A 58 11.97 -7.05 30.15
N ILE A 59 10.74 -6.91 30.66
CA ILE A 59 10.15 -5.61 31.04
C ILE A 59 11.04 -4.87 32.05
N LYS A 60 11.48 -5.54 33.12
CA LYS A 60 12.39 -4.95 34.12
C LYS A 60 13.71 -4.46 33.51
N LYS A 61 14.21 -5.17 32.49
CA LYS A 61 15.43 -4.82 31.74
C LYS A 61 15.19 -3.82 30.61
N LYS A 62 13.96 -3.32 30.43
CA LYS A 62 13.53 -2.47 29.31
C LYS A 62 13.71 -3.12 27.92
N ASP A 63 13.75 -4.44 27.86
CA ASP A 63 13.82 -5.20 26.61
C ASP A 63 12.41 -5.53 26.11
N HIS A 64 11.83 -4.59 25.38
CA HIS A 64 10.48 -4.74 24.83
C HIS A 64 10.40 -5.81 23.74
N THR A 65 11.48 -6.06 22.98
CA THR A 65 11.50 -7.04 21.89
C THR A 65 11.32 -8.45 22.44
N THR A 66 12.12 -8.81 23.46
CA THR A 66 11.99 -10.11 24.13
C THR A 66 10.64 -10.24 24.85
N ALA A 67 10.18 -9.17 25.51
CA ALA A 67 8.88 -9.19 26.18
C ALA A 67 7.71 -9.45 25.20
N LEU A 68 7.68 -8.77 24.05
CA LEU A 68 6.66 -8.97 23.02
C LEU A 68 6.74 -10.36 22.38
N ALA A 69 7.95 -10.84 22.08
CA ALA A 69 8.16 -12.19 21.56
C ALA A 69 7.61 -13.25 22.53
N ASN A 70 7.90 -13.11 23.82
CA ASN A 70 7.40 -14.02 24.84
C ASN A 70 5.87 -13.96 24.99
N CYS A 71 5.27 -12.77 24.96
CA CYS A 71 3.79 -12.64 24.96
C CYS A 71 3.14 -13.36 23.77
N ASN A 72 3.74 -13.29 22.58
CA ASN A 72 3.24 -13.98 21.40
C ASN A 72 3.36 -15.50 21.53
N LEU A 73 4.50 -16.00 22.01
CA LEU A 73 4.70 -17.43 22.26
C LEU A 73 3.76 -17.97 23.34
N THR A 74 3.53 -17.21 24.42
CA THR A 74 2.56 -17.58 25.45
C THR A 74 1.16 -17.72 24.85
N GLY A 75 0.73 -16.79 24.00
CA GLY A 75 -0.57 -16.87 23.31
C GLY A 75 -0.70 -18.12 22.43
N ILE A 76 0.35 -18.51 21.72
CA ILE A 76 0.39 -19.74 20.91
C ILE A 76 0.20 -20.98 21.79
N TYR A 77 0.92 -21.08 22.91
CA TYR A 77 0.82 -22.25 23.79
C TYR A 77 -0.47 -22.29 24.60
N ALA A 78 -0.96 -21.14 25.07
CA ALA A 78 -2.26 -21.02 25.73
C ALA A 78 -3.41 -21.48 24.80
N THR A 79 -3.37 -21.10 23.52
CA THR A 79 -4.34 -21.57 22.51
C THR A 79 -4.30 -23.09 22.35
N LYS A 80 -3.11 -23.69 22.30
CA LYS A 80 -2.95 -25.16 22.22
C LYS A 80 -3.45 -25.89 23.47
N LEU A 81 -3.48 -25.21 24.60
CA LEU A 81 -4.03 -25.70 25.87
C LEU A 81 -5.53 -25.40 26.03
N ASN A 82 -6.11 -24.60 25.14
CA ASN A 82 -7.46 -24.06 25.26
C ASN A 82 -7.68 -23.32 26.60
N ILE A 83 -6.71 -22.51 27.00
CA ILE A 83 -6.76 -21.65 28.20
C ILE A 83 -6.58 -20.17 27.83
N THR A 84 -7.05 -19.30 28.71
CA THR A 84 -6.82 -17.85 28.64
C THR A 84 -5.83 -17.44 29.72
N VAL A 85 -4.91 -16.53 29.38
CA VAL A 85 -3.88 -16.02 30.30
C VAL A 85 -3.94 -14.50 30.32
N ASP A 86 -4.79 -13.96 31.20
CA ASP A 86 -5.09 -12.52 31.25
C ASP A 86 -3.85 -11.66 31.51
N GLU A 87 -2.89 -12.17 32.27
CA GLU A 87 -1.65 -11.43 32.59
C GLU A 87 -0.79 -11.11 31.35
N VAL A 88 -0.90 -11.90 30.29
CA VAL A 88 -0.15 -11.66 29.04
C VAL A 88 -0.54 -10.33 28.41
N GLU A 89 -1.79 -9.92 28.54
CA GLU A 89 -2.25 -8.66 27.97
C GLU A 89 -1.66 -7.46 28.70
N ASN A 90 -1.54 -7.53 30.03
CA ASN A 90 -0.87 -6.49 30.81
C ASN A 90 0.63 -6.41 30.49
N LEU A 91 1.30 -7.57 30.38
CA LEU A 91 2.71 -7.63 29.97
C LEU A 91 2.93 -7.05 28.57
N ARG A 92 2.03 -7.35 27.64
CA ARG A 92 2.07 -6.82 26.27
C ARG A 92 1.93 -5.30 26.26
N LYS A 93 0.99 -4.76 27.04
CA LYS A 93 0.82 -3.30 27.19
C LYS A 93 2.07 -2.64 27.77
N ASP A 94 2.66 -3.22 28.80
CA ASP A 94 3.89 -2.68 29.39
C ASP A 94 5.09 -2.75 28.43
N ALA A 95 5.20 -3.81 27.63
CA ALA A 95 6.21 -3.90 26.58
C ALA A 95 6.02 -2.78 25.54
N TYR A 96 4.78 -2.49 25.14
CA TYR A 96 4.49 -1.39 24.23
C TYR A 96 4.77 -0.01 24.82
N LYS A 97 4.59 0.19 26.14
CA LYS A 97 5.00 1.45 26.81
C LYS A 97 6.52 1.66 26.69
N ILE A 98 7.31 0.61 26.93
CA ILE A 98 8.78 0.67 26.80
C ILE A 98 9.17 0.91 25.33
N ALA A 99 8.55 0.19 24.39
CA ALA A 99 8.79 0.37 22.95
C ALA A 99 8.45 1.79 22.48
N CYS A 100 7.37 2.36 23.00
CA CYS A 100 6.96 3.74 22.73
C CYS A 100 8.07 4.71 23.16
N GLN A 101 8.55 4.63 24.40
CA GLN A 101 9.62 5.53 24.87
C GLN A 101 10.93 5.34 24.08
N SER A 102 11.29 4.09 23.75
CA SER A 102 12.46 3.80 22.91
C SER A 102 12.37 4.52 21.57
N LYS A 103 11.20 4.49 20.91
CA LYS A 103 10.97 5.15 19.63
C LYS A 103 10.88 6.66 19.72
N ILE A 104 10.41 7.22 20.85
CA ILE A 104 10.49 8.67 21.10
C ILE A 104 11.94 9.12 21.17
N ASN A 105 12.80 8.39 21.89
CA ASN A 105 14.22 8.71 22.00
C ASN A 105 14.93 8.63 20.63
N GLU A 106 14.69 7.56 19.89
CA GLU A 106 15.21 7.38 18.51
C GLU A 106 14.75 8.53 17.60
N ALA A 107 13.46 8.87 17.61
CA ALA A 107 12.94 9.99 16.84
C ALA A 107 13.64 11.30 17.21
N LYS A 108 13.83 11.58 18.50
CA LYS A 108 14.51 12.79 18.98
C LYS A 108 15.95 12.86 18.46
N GLU A 109 16.70 11.76 18.50
CA GLU A 109 18.08 11.69 17.99
C GLU A 109 18.16 11.93 16.49
N LEU A 110 17.31 11.26 15.71
CA LEU A 110 17.26 11.38 14.24
C LEU A 110 16.85 12.79 13.81
N LEU A 111 15.79 13.34 14.41
CA LEU A 111 15.33 14.70 14.12
C LEU A 111 16.38 15.76 14.47
N ASN A 112 17.18 15.54 15.52
CA ASN A 112 18.29 16.45 15.85
C ASN A 112 19.42 16.44 14.80
N LYS A 113 19.57 15.34 14.06
CA LYS A 113 20.51 15.23 12.94
C LYS A 113 19.91 15.70 11.61
N GLY A 114 18.65 16.12 11.58
CA GLY A 114 17.94 16.46 10.35
C GLY A 114 17.54 15.24 9.51
N ASP A 115 17.45 14.07 10.12
CA ASP A 115 17.11 12.82 9.45
C ASP A 115 15.58 12.60 9.42
N ALA A 116 15.04 12.34 8.23
CA ALA A 116 13.62 12.11 7.98
C ALA A 116 13.10 10.82 8.60
N ASP A 117 13.97 9.85 8.89
CA ASP A 117 13.57 8.61 9.59
C ASP A 117 13.04 8.90 11.00
N GLY A 118 13.39 10.05 11.57
CA GLY A 118 12.82 10.53 12.83
C GLY A 118 11.29 10.71 12.77
N TYR A 119 10.74 11.10 11.61
CA TYR A 119 9.29 11.17 11.39
C TYR A 119 8.63 9.78 11.42
N ALA A 120 9.27 8.79 10.79
CA ALA A 120 8.78 7.41 10.81
C ALA A 120 8.83 6.83 12.23
N ALA A 121 9.93 7.01 12.95
CA ALA A 121 10.07 6.58 14.34
C ALA A 121 8.99 7.18 15.25
N LEU A 122 8.65 8.46 15.06
CA LEU A 122 7.59 9.15 15.81
C LEU A 122 6.18 8.58 15.54
N ASN A 123 5.89 8.20 14.30
CA ASN A 123 4.64 7.53 13.94
C ASN A 123 4.55 6.12 14.57
N VAL A 124 5.67 5.40 14.61
CA VAL A 124 5.74 4.09 15.29
C VAL A 124 5.52 4.26 16.80
N ALA A 125 6.13 5.27 17.44
CA ALA A 125 5.88 5.58 18.85
C ALA A 125 4.39 5.84 19.13
N THR A 126 3.71 6.59 18.25
CA THR A 126 2.27 6.86 18.35
C THR A 126 1.45 5.56 18.23
N SER A 127 1.84 4.66 17.32
CA SER A 127 1.20 3.34 17.19
C SER A 127 1.38 2.49 18.44
N TYR A 128 2.58 2.49 19.05
CA TYR A 128 2.83 1.77 20.29
C TYR A 128 2.06 2.35 21.48
N ALA A 129 1.90 3.67 21.58
CA ALA A 129 1.03 4.28 22.61
C ALA A 129 -0.42 3.76 22.51
N LYS A 130 -0.96 3.68 21.28
CA LYS A 130 -2.30 3.11 21.03
C LYS A 130 -2.37 1.64 21.42
N LYS A 131 -1.38 0.83 21.04
CA LYS A 131 -1.32 -0.60 21.39
C LYS A 131 -1.13 -0.85 22.90
N ALA A 132 -0.47 0.06 23.60
CA ALA A 132 -0.37 0.06 25.06
C ALA A 132 -1.66 0.54 25.75
N ASN A 133 -2.63 1.05 24.99
CA ASN A 133 -3.85 1.70 25.49
C ASN A 133 -3.53 2.84 26.48
N ILE A 134 -2.55 3.68 26.13
CA ILE A 134 -2.21 4.89 26.87
C ILE A 134 -2.51 6.13 26.02
N PRO A 135 -2.75 7.30 26.65
CA PRO A 135 -2.75 8.56 25.93
C PRO A 135 -1.43 8.75 25.17
N VAL A 136 -1.50 9.42 24.01
CA VAL A 136 -0.30 9.77 23.26
C VAL A 136 0.60 10.65 24.14
N PRO A 137 1.88 10.27 24.40
CA PRO A 137 2.77 11.05 25.23
C PRO A 137 2.96 12.48 24.70
N GLU A 138 2.98 13.47 25.60
CA GLU A 138 3.21 14.87 25.23
C GLU A 138 4.51 15.10 24.46
N GLU A 139 5.54 14.29 24.73
CA GLU A 139 6.81 14.33 24.01
C GLU A 139 6.63 14.09 22.51
N ILE A 140 5.68 13.24 22.12
CA ILE A 140 5.33 13.01 20.71
C ILE A 140 4.76 14.29 20.11
N GLU A 141 3.80 14.92 20.79
CA GLU A 141 3.18 16.17 20.33
C GLU A 141 4.22 17.29 20.19
N LYS A 142 5.17 17.38 21.12
CA LYS A 142 6.28 18.36 21.08
C LYS A 142 7.24 18.12 19.91
N LEU A 143 7.45 16.86 19.51
CA LEU A 143 8.36 16.50 18.40
C LEU A 143 7.69 16.61 17.01
N LYS A 144 6.35 16.52 16.92
CA LYS A 144 5.64 16.55 15.64
C LYS A 144 5.99 17.75 14.75
N PRO A 145 6.07 19.00 15.25
CA PRO A 145 6.39 20.12 14.40
C PRO A 145 7.75 19.98 13.71
N LYS A 146 8.78 19.64 14.49
CA LYS A 146 10.14 19.40 14.00
C LYS A 146 10.18 18.21 13.03
N ALA A 147 9.41 17.16 13.29
CA ALA A 147 9.35 15.99 12.43
C ALA A 147 8.78 16.31 11.04
N HIS A 148 7.73 17.11 10.98
CA HIS A 148 7.17 17.59 9.72
C HIS A 148 8.12 18.54 8.99
N GLU A 149 8.80 19.45 9.70
CA GLU A 149 9.81 20.34 9.11
C GLU A 149 10.96 19.56 8.47
N VAL A 150 11.58 18.65 9.21
CA VAL A 150 12.67 17.80 8.71
C VAL A 150 12.23 16.97 7.51
N PHE A 151 11.03 16.35 7.59
CA PHE A 151 10.50 15.56 6.48
C PHE A 151 10.20 16.42 5.23
N ALA A 152 9.69 17.64 5.40
CA ALA A 152 9.47 18.57 4.30
C ALA A 152 10.80 18.92 3.61
N ASN A 153 11.85 19.23 4.38
CA ASN A 153 13.17 19.53 3.83
C ASN A 153 13.79 18.34 3.09
N TYR A 154 13.68 17.13 3.65
CA TYR A 154 14.11 15.91 3.00
C TYR A 154 13.41 15.69 1.65
N LYS A 155 12.07 15.83 1.61
CA LYS A 155 11.31 15.70 0.36
C LYS A 155 11.64 16.78 -0.64
N PHE A 156 11.95 17.99 -0.20
CA PHE A 156 12.39 19.04 -1.10
C PHE A 156 13.74 18.71 -1.75
N ASN A 157 14.69 18.17 -0.99
CA ASN A 157 15.98 17.73 -1.53
C ASN A 157 15.81 16.54 -2.50
N ALA A 158 14.98 15.57 -2.15
CA ALA A 158 14.67 14.46 -3.05
C ALA A 158 14.03 14.94 -4.38
N ALA A 159 13.20 15.98 -4.35
CA ALA A 159 12.64 16.58 -5.56
C ALA A 159 13.73 17.21 -6.45
N LYS A 160 14.79 17.77 -5.86
CA LYS A 160 15.93 18.32 -6.62
C LYS A 160 16.76 17.21 -7.28
N GLU A 161 16.99 16.11 -6.57
CA GLU A 161 17.76 14.97 -7.06
C GLU A 161 17.08 14.27 -8.23
N THR A 162 15.76 14.17 -8.19
CA THR A 162 14.94 13.48 -9.21
C THR A 162 14.50 14.38 -10.36
N LEU A 163 14.81 15.68 -10.31
CA LEU A 163 14.21 16.71 -11.16
C LEU A 163 14.30 16.44 -12.66
N GLU A 164 15.41 15.84 -13.10
CA GLU A 164 15.68 15.52 -14.51
C GLU A 164 15.47 14.03 -14.83
N SER A 165 15.74 13.14 -13.87
CA SER A 165 15.76 11.69 -14.07
C SER A 165 14.39 11.03 -13.86
N ASP A 166 13.62 11.52 -12.90
CA ASP A 166 12.25 11.08 -12.62
C ASP A 166 11.33 12.28 -12.30
N PRO A 167 10.77 12.91 -13.34
CA PRO A 167 9.88 14.05 -13.17
C PRO A 167 8.59 13.73 -12.40
N SER A 168 8.13 12.47 -12.40
CA SER A 168 6.91 12.10 -11.67
C SER A 168 7.17 12.06 -10.17
N ASP A 169 8.26 11.43 -9.75
CA ASP A 169 8.69 11.40 -8.35
C ASP A 169 9.02 12.81 -7.83
N SER A 170 9.62 13.65 -8.67
CA SER A 170 9.87 15.06 -8.35
C SER A 170 8.59 15.81 -7.97
N VAL A 171 7.52 15.66 -8.76
CA VAL A 171 6.23 16.32 -8.48
C VAL A 171 5.62 15.80 -7.18
N VAL A 172 5.68 14.48 -6.94
CA VAL A 172 5.19 13.88 -5.68
C VAL A 172 5.96 14.43 -4.49
N ALA A 173 7.29 14.54 -4.60
CA ALA A 173 8.14 15.08 -3.54
C ALA A 173 7.84 16.55 -3.24
N ILE A 174 7.57 17.38 -4.26
CA ILE A 174 7.10 18.77 -4.09
C ILE A 174 5.77 18.82 -3.34
N LEU A 175 4.80 17.97 -3.69
CA LEU A 175 3.50 17.91 -3.01
C LEU A 175 3.62 17.55 -1.54
N LEU A 176 4.50 16.59 -1.22
CA LEU A 176 4.77 16.21 0.16
C LEU A 176 5.46 17.35 0.92
N THR A 177 6.37 18.07 0.28
CA THR A 177 7.01 19.26 0.86
C THR A 177 5.97 20.31 1.26
N GLU A 178 5.08 20.71 0.34
CA GLU A 178 4.03 21.71 0.62
C GLU A 178 3.09 21.25 1.74
N LYS A 179 2.64 19.99 1.67
CA LYS A 179 1.73 19.41 2.66
C LYS A 179 2.34 19.49 4.06
N HIS A 180 3.58 19.04 4.21
CA HIS A 180 4.24 18.98 5.51
C HIS A 180 4.63 20.36 6.03
N ALA A 181 5.14 21.26 5.18
CA ALA A 181 5.40 22.64 5.57
C ALA A 181 4.13 23.36 6.04
N LYS A 182 2.99 23.15 5.36
CA LYS A 182 1.69 23.74 5.74
C LYS A 182 1.17 23.24 7.08
N LEU A 183 1.37 21.96 7.41
CA LEU A 183 0.93 21.38 8.70
C LEU A 183 1.59 22.06 9.91
N VAL A 184 2.77 22.66 9.72
CA VAL A 184 3.54 23.29 10.78
C VAL A 184 3.77 24.78 10.56
N ASN A 185 3.13 25.36 9.54
CA ASN A 185 3.28 26.76 9.17
C ASN A 185 4.74 27.21 9.03
N VAL A 186 5.60 26.34 8.48
CA VAL A 186 7.02 26.65 8.27
C VAL A 186 7.19 27.27 6.89
N LYS A 187 8.08 28.27 6.81
CA LYS A 187 8.41 28.93 5.55
C LYS A 187 9.10 27.93 4.61
N LEU A 188 8.61 27.85 3.38
CA LEU A 188 9.23 27.05 2.33
C LEU A 188 10.61 27.62 1.96
N PRO A 189 11.55 26.78 1.48
CA PRO A 189 12.85 27.22 0.98
C PRO A 189 12.74 28.32 -0.07
N ALA A 190 13.73 29.22 -0.14
CA ALA A 190 13.67 30.40 -1.01
C ALA A 190 13.57 30.05 -2.51
N ASP A 191 14.19 28.94 -2.91
CA ASP A 191 14.19 28.41 -4.27
C ASP A 191 13.00 27.48 -4.55
N PHE A 192 12.08 27.29 -3.60
CA PHE A 192 10.99 26.33 -3.69
C PHE A 192 10.11 26.53 -4.94
N GLU A 193 9.63 27.75 -5.20
CA GLU A 193 8.75 28.01 -6.35
C GLU A 193 9.46 27.76 -7.70
N SER A 194 10.76 28.03 -7.78
CA SER A 194 11.56 27.75 -8.97
C SER A 194 11.65 26.24 -9.22
N VAL A 195 12.02 25.45 -8.19
CA VAL A 195 12.11 23.99 -8.29
C VAL A 195 10.75 23.37 -8.57
N LYS A 196 9.69 23.87 -7.92
CA LYS A 196 8.31 23.46 -8.18
C LYS A 196 7.91 23.65 -9.63
N ASN A 197 8.08 24.86 -10.18
CA ASN A 197 7.74 25.14 -11.57
C ASN A 197 8.53 24.24 -12.54
N LYS A 198 9.82 23.99 -12.25
CA LYS A 198 10.64 23.08 -13.05
C LYS A 198 10.15 21.63 -12.97
N ALA A 199 9.85 21.12 -11.77
CA ALA A 199 9.35 19.76 -11.57
C ALA A 199 8.02 19.54 -12.32
N TYR A 200 7.07 20.47 -12.20
CA TYR A 200 5.80 20.39 -12.92
C TYR A 200 5.98 20.50 -14.44
N THR A 201 6.87 21.38 -14.92
CA THR A 201 7.17 21.50 -16.35
C THR A 201 7.77 20.20 -16.92
N ASN A 202 8.76 19.63 -16.23
CA ASN A 202 9.35 18.35 -16.61
C ASN A 202 8.30 17.21 -16.54
N GLY A 203 7.45 17.22 -15.51
CA GLY A 203 6.34 16.27 -15.37
C GLY A 203 5.33 16.35 -16.50
N ILE A 204 4.95 17.56 -16.94
CA ILE A 204 4.09 17.78 -18.10
C ILE A 204 4.71 17.16 -19.36
N ASN A 205 5.99 17.46 -19.61
CA ASN A 205 6.71 16.93 -20.77
C ASN A 205 6.82 15.40 -20.73
N ALA A 206 7.10 14.81 -19.56
CA ALA A 206 7.13 13.37 -19.38
C ALA A 206 5.78 12.72 -19.68
N LYS A 207 4.67 13.29 -19.19
CA LYS A 207 3.32 12.76 -19.43
C LYS A 207 2.86 12.91 -20.88
N ILE A 208 3.31 13.96 -21.57
CA ILE A 208 3.12 14.08 -23.02
C ILE A 208 3.86 12.95 -23.73
N LYS A 209 5.12 12.68 -23.37
CA LYS A 209 5.92 11.58 -23.94
C LYS A 209 5.30 10.21 -23.67
N ASP A 210 4.81 9.96 -22.46
CA ASP A 210 4.10 8.72 -22.10
C ASP A 210 2.89 8.49 -23.04
N ALA A 211 2.12 9.55 -23.29
CA ALA A 211 0.98 9.47 -24.21
C ALA A 211 1.42 9.24 -25.67
N GLU A 212 2.48 9.90 -26.12
CA GLU A 212 3.04 9.66 -27.46
C GLU A 212 3.51 8.22 -27.64
N GLU A 213 4.13 7.63 -26.61
CA GLU A 213 4.58 6.24 -26.64
C GLU A 213 3.40 5.27 -26.74
N ALA A 214 2.35 5.47 -25.94
CA ALA A 214 1.12 4.66 -26.01
C ALA A 214 0.49 4.70 -27.42
N LEU A 215 0.49 5.88 -28.07
CA LEU A 215 -0.05 5.99 -29.43
C LEU A 215 0.78 5.27 -30.49
N LYS A 216 2.06 4.98 -30.27
CA LYS A 216 2.87 4.17 -31.22
C LYS A 216 2.35 2.75 -31.36
N THR A 217 1.70 2.23 -30.33
CA THR A 217 1.07 0.90 -30.33
C THR A 217 -0.45 0.98 -30.49
N ASN A 218 -0.97 2.11 -30.95
CA ASN A 218 -2.41 2.40 -31.05
C ASN A 218 -3.20 2.28 -29.73
N ASP A 219 -2.52 2.35 -28.58
CA ASP A 219 -3.16 2.34 -27.26
C ASP A 219 -3.71 3.72 -26.95
N TYR A 220 -4.91 4.00 -27.47
CA TYR A 220 -5.57 5.28 -27.26
C TYR A 220 -6.01 5.48 -25.81
N GLU A 221 -6.41 4.43 -25.10
CA GLU A 221 -6.86 4.51 -23.70
C GLU A 221 -5.68 4.85 -22.78
N GLY A 222 -4.54 4.19 -22.99
CA GLY A 222 -3.28 4.47 -22.31
C GLY A 222 -2.77 5.90 -22.52
N ALA A 223 -3.11 6.54 -23.63
CA ALA A 223 -2.74 7.94 -23.89
C ALA A 223 -3.60 8.97 -23.13
N ILE A 224 -4.89 8.70 -22.87
CA ILE A 224 -5.81 9.70 -22.27
C ILE A 224 -5.47 10.03 -20.82
N GLY A 225 -5.02 9.05 -20.04
CA GLY A 225 -4.64 9.20 -18.63
C GLY A 225 -3.50 10.22 -18.45
N PRO A 226 -2.32 9.98 -19.03
CA PRO A 226 -1.18 10.89 -18.96
C PRO A 226 -1.50 12.32 -19.41
N LEU A 227 -2.26 12.49 -20.51
CA LEU A 227 -2.68 13.81 -20.99
C LEU A 227 -3.56 14.57 -19.99
N SER A 228 -4.36 13.85 -19.21
CA SER A 228 -5.21 14.46 -18.18
C SER A 228 -4.38 14.89 -16.97
N VAL A 229 -3.35 14.11 -16.62
CA VAL A 229 -2.35 14.50 -15.60
C VAL A 229 -1.55 15.71 -16.05
N ALA A 230 -1.06 15.74 -17.29
CA ALA A 230 -0.33 16.89 -17.86
C ALA A 230 -1.15 18.19 -17.77
N LYS A 231 -2.44 18.13 -18.10
CA LYS A 231 -3.36 19.26 -17.95
C LYS A 231 -3.46 19.72 -16.49
N SER A 232 -3.71 18.77 -15.56
CA SER A 232 -3.82 19.10 -14.13
C SER A 232 -2.54 19.73 -13.58
N TYR A 233 -1.37 19.27 -14.03
CA TYR A 233 -0.08 19.85 -13.67
C TYR A 233 0.06 21.29 -14.14
N ALA A 234 -0.28 21.59 -15.39
CA ALA A 234 -0.25 22.95 -15.92
C ALA A 234 -1.19 23.90 -15.14
N GLU A 235 -2.41 23.46 -14.84
CA GLU A 235 -3.37 24.22 -14.03
C GLU A 235 -2.82 24.51 -12.62
N LYS A 236 -2.11 23.54 -12.03
CA LYS A 236 -1.57 23.65 -10.66
C LYS A 236 -0.47 24.71 -10.52
N ILE A 237 0.36 24.86 -11.55
CA ILE A 237 1.36 25.94 -11.63
C ILE A 237 0.86 27.18 -12.40
N LYS A 238 -0.44 27.21 -12.75
CA LYS A 238 -1.11 28.32 -13.44
C LYS A 238 -0.44 28.72 -14.76
N VAL A 239 0.04 27.73 -15.51
CA VAL A 239 0.57 27.95 -16.87
C VAL A 239 -0.43 27.45 -17.91
N THR A 240 -0.32 27.97 -19.12
CA THR A 240 -1.11 27.49 -20.25
C THR A 240 -0.82 26.02 -20.51
N VAL A 241 -1.88 25.22 -20.67
CA VAL A 241 -1.75 23.81 -21.06
C VAL A 241 -1.08 23.76 -22.43
N PRO A 242 0.02 22.99 -22.61
CA PRO A 242 0.68 22.89 -23.91
C PRO A 242 -0.28 22.43 -25.00
N GLU A 243 -0.27 23.09 -26.17
CA GLU A 243 -1.13 22.76 -27.31
C GLU A 243 -1.02 21.30 -27.73
N LYS A 244 0.19 20.74 -27.61
CA LYS A 244 0.50 19.34 -27.87
C LYS A 244 -0.38 18.37 -27.07
N VAL A 245 -0.85 18.75 -25.88
CA VAL A 245 -1.80 17.93 -25.10
C VAL A 245 -3.14 17.78 -25.83
N ALA A 246 -3.65 18.87 -26.43
CA ALA A 246 -4.88 18.85 -27.20
C ALA A 246 -4.70 18.09 -28.52
N GLU A 247 -3.57 18.30 -29.19
CA GLU A 247 -3.23 17.60 -30.44
C GLU A 247 -3.18 16.08 -30.25
N ILE A 248 -2.42 15.60 -29.27
CA ILE A 248 -2.32 14.15 -28.98
C ILE A 248 -3.67 13.60 -28.55
N ARG A 249 -4.46 14.36 -27.78
CA ARG A 249 -5.80 13.94 -27.36
C ARG A 249 -6.73 13.73 -28.56
N LYS A 250 -6.69 14.63 -29.56
CA LYS A 250 -7.43 14.46 -30.81
C LYS A 250 -6.97 13.20 -31.57
N LYS A 251 -5.66 12.96 -31.66
CA LYS A 251 -5.11 11.75 -32.29
C LYS A 251 -5.56 10.47 -31.58
N ALA A 252 -5.53 10.45 -30.24
CA ALA A 252 -6.01 9.32 -29.45
C ALA A 252 -7.49 9.03 -29.74
N TYR A 253 -8.36 10.05 -29.74
CA TYR A 253 -9.77 9.86 -30.07
C TYR A 253 -10.00 9.40 -31.51
N ALA A 254 -9.20 9.86 -32.47
CA ALA A 254 -9.27 9.37 -33.85
C ALA A 254 -8.94 7.87 -33.94
N ILE A 255 -7.89 7.41 -33.25
CA ILE A 255 -7.53 5.99 -33.16
C ILE A 255 -8.64 5.20 -32.48
N GLY A 256 -9.16 5.67 -31.35
CA GLY A 256 -10.25 5.02 -30.63
C GLY A 256 -11.53 4.90 -31.47
N ALA A 257 -11.88 5.92 -32.25
CA ALA A 257 -13.04 5.87 -33.14
C ALA A 257 -12.91 4.76 -34.19
N ASN A 258 -11.72 4.57 -34.74
CA ASN A 258 -11.45 3.49 -35.70
C ASN A 258 -11.38 2.12 -35.02
N ALA A 259 -10.74 2.02 -33.85
CA ALA A 259 -10.62 0.75 -33.12
C ALA A 259 -11.99 0.19 -32.73
N LYS A 260 -12.94 1.05 -32.35
CA LYS A 260 -14.28 0.65 -31.90
C LYS A 260 -15.17 0.08 -33.02
N ILE A 261 -14.78 0.23 -34.28
CA ILE A 261 -15.47 -0.40 -35.43
C ILE A 261 -15.43 -1.93 -35.31
N ALA A 262 -14.28 -2.48 -34.90
CA ALA A 262 -14.14 -3.93 -34.71
C ALA A 262 -15.07 -4.44 -33.61
N ASP A 263 -15.15 -3.74 -32.48
CA ASP A 263 -16.04 -4.08 -31.36
C ASP A 263 -17.51 -4.07 -31.77
N VAL A 264 -17.95 -3.06 -32.53
CA VAL A 264 -19.33 -2.98 -33.05
C VAL A 264 -19.61 -4.13 -34.00
N THR A 265 -18.66 -4.46 -34.88
CA THR A 265 -18.79 -5.58 -35.82
C THR A 265 -18.91 -6.91 -35.09
N GLN A 266 -18.14 -7.11 -34.04
CA GLN A 266 -18.20 -8.31 -33.20
C GLN A 266 -19.53 -8.38 -32.44
N ALA A 267 -19.99 -7.27 -31.83
CA ALA A 267 -21.28 -7.21 -31.14
C ALA A 267 -22.46 -7.56 -32.08
N LEU A 268 -22.40 -7.11 -33.35
CA LEU A 268 -23.38 -7.51 -34.36
C LEU A 268 -23.35 -9.01 -34.65
N ALA A 269 -22.15 -9.62 -34.76
CA ALA A 269 -22.00 -11.06 -34.96
C ALA A 269 -22.53 -11.88 -33.77
N ASP A 270 -22.32 -11.37 -32.55
CA ASP A 270 -22.78 -11.98 -31.30
C ASP A 270 -24.26 -11.71 -31.01
N LYS A 271 -24.93 -10.93 -31.87
CA LYS A 271 -26.32 -10.46 -31.70
C LYS A 271 -26.55 -9.63 -30.44
N ASP A 272 -25.50 -9.02 -29.89
CA ASP A 272 -25.60 -8.06 -28.79
C ASP A 272 -25.96 -6.67 -29.32
N TYR A 273 -27.26 -6.41 -29.43
CA TYR A 273 -27.78 -5.14 -29.94
C TYR A 273 -27.40 -3.95 -29.04
N GLY A 274 -27.37 -4.15 -27.72
CA GLY A 274 -27.10 -3.09 -26.75
C GLY A 274 -25.67 -2.59 -26.89
N ALA A 275 -24.72 -3.53 -27.01
CA ALA A 275 -23.33 -3.22 -27.26
C ALA A 275 -23.11 -2.61 -28.65
N ALA A 276 -23.79 -3.10 -29.70
CA ALA A 276 -23.62 -2.59 -31.06
C ALA A 276 -24.11 -1.13 -31.22
N VAL A 277 -25.30 -0.80 -30.70
CA VAL A 277 -25.82 0.58 -30.69
C VAL A 277 -24.96 1.48 -29.80
N GLY A 278 -24.61 1.01 -28.60
CA GLY A 278 -23.73 1.74 -27.69
C GLY A 278 -22.37 2.07 -28.32
N GLY A 279 -21.75 1.09 -28.97
CA GLY A 279 -20.48 1.26 -29.67
C GLY A 279 -20.57 2.27 -30.81
N CYS A 280 -21.65 2.26 -31.60
CA CYS A 280 -21.88 3.26 -32.64
C CYS A 280 -21.94 4.70 -32.09
N ASN A 281 -22.53 4.89 -30.90
CA ASN A 281 -22.60 6.21 -30.24
C ASN A 281 -21.23 6.64 -29.71
N VAL A 282 -20.43 5.70 -29.20
CA VAL A 282 -19.06 5.97 -28.74
C VAL A 282 -18.17 6.40 -29.91
N ILE A 283 -18.32 5.78 -31.09
CA ILE A 283 -17.57 6.18 -32.29
C ILE A 283 -17.87 7.63 -32.67
N ASP A 284 -19.15 8.04 -32.70
CA ASP A 284 -19.53 9.44 -32.98
C ASP A 284 -18.95 10.41 -31.95
N LEU A 285 -19.02 10.04 -30.66
CA LEU A 285 -18.43 10.85 -29.58
C LEU A 285 -16.93 11.03 -29.77
N PHE A 286 -16.21 9.97 -30.10
CA PHE A 286 -14.76 10.00 -30.31
C PHE A 286 -14.40 10.78 -31.58
N ALA A 287 -15.10 10.57 -32.70
CA ALA A 287 -14.92 11.34 -33.92
C ALA A 287 -15.16 12.84 -33.69
N GLY A 288 -16.23 13.19 -32.96
CA GLY A 288 -16.52 14.58 -32.56
C GLY A 288 -15.41 15.19 -31.71
N ARG A 289 -14.89 14.45 -30.71
CA ARG A 289 -13.77 14.92 -29.86
C ARG A 289 -12.44 15.01 -30.60
N ALA A 290 -12.26 14.22 -31.65
CA ALA A 290 -11.13 14.30 -32.55
C ALA A 290 -11.28 15.39 -33.63
N GLU A 291 -12.46 16.00 -33.75
CA GLU A 291 -12.83 16.94 -34.82
C GLU A 291 -12.66 16.34 -36.23
N ILE A 292 -12.98 15.05 -36.37
CA ILE A 292 -12.96 14.33 -37.65
C ILE A 292 -14.37 13.90 -38.04
N LYS A 293 -14.54 13.57 -39.33
CA LYS A 293 -15.76 12.88 -39.77
C LYS A 293 -15.77 11.45 -39.20
N PRO A 294 -16.93 10.92 -38.78
CA PRO A 294 -17.04 9.52 -38.38
C PRO A 294 -16.56 8.57 -39.50
N PRO A 295 -16.06 7.37 -39.15
CA PRO A 295 -15.70 6.35 -40.12
C PRO A 295 -16.84 6.07 -41.09
N LYS A 296 -16.54 5.85 -42.37
CA LYS A 296 -17.56 5.74 -43.43
C LYS A 296 -18.52 4.58 -43.19
N GLU A 297 -17.98 3.50 -42.62
CA GLU A 297 -18.66 2.24 -42.33
C GLU A 297 -19.69 2.38 -41.18
N LEU A 298 -19.60 3.45 -40.38
CA LEU A 298 -20.45 3.63 -39.19
C LEU A 298 -21.94 3.71 -39.53
N ALA A 299 -22.30 4.35 -40.66
CA ALA A 299 -23.69 4.49 -41.07
C ALA A 299 -24.34 3.12 -41.33
N ASP A 300 -23.60 2.23 -42.01
CA ASP A 300 -24.06 0.88 -42.32
C ASP A 300 -24.13 0.01 -41.05
N LEU A 301 -23.12 0.09 -40.18
CA LEU A 301 -23.10 -0.63 -38.89
C LEU A 301 -24.25 -0.20 -37.99
N ARG A 302 -24.57 1.10 -37.97
CA ARG A 302 -25.69 1.66 -37.20
C ARG A 302 -27.02 1.15 -37.74
N LEU A 303 -27.21 1.14 -39.06
CA LEU A 303 -28.41 0.60 -39.67
C LEU A 303 -28.60 -0.88 -39.34
N GLN A 304 -27.53 -1.67 -39.38
CA GLN A 304 -27.55 -3.08 -38.98
C GLN A 304 -27.89 -3.26 -37.50
N SER A 305 -27.31 -2.44 -36.63
CA SER A 305 -27.56 -2.47 -35.18
C SER A 305 -29.04 -2.19 -34.85
N TYR A 306 -29.65 -1.22 -35.54
CA TYR A 306 -31.08 -0.92 -35.36
C TYR A 306 -32.00 -2.00 -35.91
N LYS A 307 -31.67 -2.61 -37.05
CA LYS A 307 -32.41 -3.76 -37.59
C LYS A 307 -32.44 -4.92 -36.59
N LEU A 308 -31.27 -5.29 -36.06
CA LEU A 308 -31.14 -6.33 -35.05
C LEU A 308 -31.95 -6.00 -33.78
N ALA A 309 -31.87 -4.75 -33.30
CA ALA A 309 -32.62 -4.32 -32.12
C ALA A 309 -34.15 -4.37 -32.33
N ALA A 310 -34.63 -4.09 -33.54
CA ALA A 310 -36.04 -4.21 -33.89
C ALA A 310 -36.48 -5.68 -33.95
N GLU A 311 -35.67 -6.57 -34.54
CA GLU A 311 -35.94 -8.01 -34.62
C GLU A 311 -35.98 -8.68 -33.25
N GLU A 312 -35.13 -8.28 -32.31
CA GLU A 312 -35.14 -8.76 -30.92
C GLU A 312 -36.40 -8.33 -30.16
N LYS A 313 -36.87 -7.09 -30.34
CA LYS A 313 -38.05 -6.56 -29.64
C LYS A 313 -39.39 -7.04 -30.19
N LEU A 314 -39.40 -7.57 -31.42
CA LEU A 314 -40.59 -8.08 -32.10
C LEU A 314 -40.78 -9.59 -31.95
N LYS A 315 -39.88 -10.27 -31.23
CA LYS A 315 -40.02 -11.65 -30.78
C LYS A 315 -40.56 -11.69 -29.35
#